data_AF-A0A7W9SV69-F1
#
_entry.id   AF-A0A7W9SV69-F1
#
_cell.length_a   1.000
_cell.length_b   1.000
_cell.length_c   1.000
_cell.angle_alpha   90.00
_cell.angle_beta   90.00
_cell.angle_gamma   90.00
#
_symmetry.space_group_name_H-M   'P 1'
#
loop_
_entity.id
_entity.type
_entity.pdbx_description
1 polymer ?
#
loop_
_entity_poly.entity_id
_entity_poly.type
_entity_poly.pdbx_seq_one_letter_code
_entity_poly.pdbx_strand_id
1 'polypeptide(L)'
;MKYDTFVKLRGVGCLALLVAPIALFVVRSNANKAAEQAAPALVNEGMPIPPPPGEGATTTPAEGSLSDVDREVLKLQKEPLDRGTPDAKGPKWRVKKGGVVIELRCDQDKGYTTWNRAKIDANNNKQFDETWAFKKDGTVERKVAPNDDQNYTQTFVLSGETWVPK
;
A
#
# COMPACT_ATOMS: atom_id res chain seq x y z
N MET A 1 -48.65 0.49 29.10
CA MET A 1 -48.46 1.26 27.85
C MET A 1 -48.37 0.27 26.69
N LYS A 2 -49.09 0.50 25.59
CA LYS A 2 -49.17 -0.44 24.45
C LYS A 2 -47.87 -0.42 23.65
N TYR A 3 -47.39 -1.59 23.27
CA TYR A 3 -46.08 -1.82 22.62
C TYR A 3 -45.90 -1.01 21.32
N ASP A 4 -47.01 -0.64 20.67
CA ASP A 4 -47.01 0.17 19.44
C ASP A 4 -46.56 1.62 19.61
N THR A 5 -46.64 2.18 20.82
CA THR A 5 -46.16 3.55 21.09
C THR A 5 -44.63 3.59 21.18
N PHE A 6 -44.00 2.49 21.57
CA PHE A 6 -42.54 2.42 21.76
C PHE A 6 -41.78 2.24 20.43
N VAL A 7 -42.39 1.57 19.44
CA VAL A 7 -41.79 1.37 18.11
C VAL A 7 -41.79 2.66 17.29
N LYS A 8 -42.88 3.46 17.39
CA LYS A 8 -42.96 4.76 16.68
C LYS A 8 -41.98 5.80 17.24
N LEU A 9 -41.65 5.75 18.54
CA LEU A 9 -40.70 6.68 19.15
C LEU A 9 -39.24 6.39 18.78
N ARG A 10 -38.89 5.13 18.42
CA ARG A 10 -37.54 4.76 17.94
C ARG A 10 -37.29 5.13 16.48
N GLY A 11 -38.32 5.19 15.63
CA GLY A 11 -38.17 5.54 14.21
C GLY A 11 -37.79 7.00 13.95
N VAL A 12 -38.27 7.94 14.78
CA VAL A 12 -38.05 9.38 14.57
C VAL A 12 -36.69 9.84 15.14
N GLY A 13 -36.16 9.16 16.16
CA GLY A 13 -34.86 9.50 16.76
C GLY A 13 -33.64 9.18 15.89
N CYS A 14 -33.73 8.19 14.98
CA CYS A 14 -32.60 7.79 14.14
C CYS A 14 -32.39 8.66 12.90
N LEU A 15 -33.39 9.42 12.44
CA LEU A 15 -33.26 10.23 11.23
C LEU A 15 -32.60 11.60 11.50
N ALA A 16 -32.70 12.13 12.73
CA ALA A 16 -32.12 13.43 13.10
C ALA A 16 -30.61 13.39 13.38
N LEU A 17 -30.03 12.21 13.66
CA LEU A 17 -28.60 12.05 13.96
C LEU A 17 -27.71 11.81 12.72
N LEU A 18 -28.29 11.62 11.53
CA LEU A 18 -27.53 11.32 10.30
C LEU A 18 -27.28 12.54 9.40
N VAL A 19 -28.01 13.64 9.56
CA VAL A 19 -27.86 14.81 8.66
C VAL A 19 -26.84 15.84 9.19
N ALA A 20 -26.69 15.96 10.51
CA ALA A 20 -25.75 16.91 11.12
C ALA A 20 -24.25 16.67 10.82
N PRO A 21 -23.72 15.43 10.75
CA PRO A 21 -22.29 15.24 10.49
C PRO A 21 -21.88 15.47 9.02
N ILE A 22 -22.82 15.43 8.07
CA ILE A 22 -22.52 15.58 6.63
C ILE A 22 -22.28 17.05 6.26
N ALA A 23 -23.07 17.98 6.82
CA ALA A 23 -22.88 19.42 6.57
C ALA A 23 -21.54 19.95 7.12
N LEU A 24 -21.04 19.37 8.22
CA LEU A 24 -19.78 19.77 8.85
C LEU A 24 -18.54 19.22 8.12
N PHE A 25 -18.69 18.14 7.34
CA PHE A 25 -17.57 17.58 6.56
C PHE A 25 -17.34 18.34 5.23
N VAL A 26 -18.39 18.88 4.61
CA VAL A 26 -18.27 19.63 3.35
C VAL A 26 -17.61 21.00 3.55
N VAL A 27 -17.85 21.68 4.68
CA VAL A 27 -17.22 22.99 4.97
C VAL A 27 -15.73 22.87 5.29
N ARG A 28 -15.29 21.77 5.93
CA ARG A 28 -13.86 21.57 6.26
C ARG A 28 -13.00 21.20 5.05
N SER A 29 -13.60 20.61 4.02
CA SER A 29 -12.89 20.15 2.82
C SER A 29 -12.50 21.29 1.87
N ASN A 30 -13.09 22.48 2.04
CA ASN A 30 -12.84 23.62 1.15
C ASN A 30 -11.78 24.61 1.65
N ALA A 31 -11.33 24.49 2.92
CA ALA A 31 -10.36 25.41 3.52
C ALA A 31 -8.88 25.04 3.23
N ASN A 32 -8.60 23.81 2.76
CA ASN A 32 -7.22 23.36 2.49
C ASN A 32 -6.76 23.58 1.04
N LYS A 33 -7.54 24.30 0.21
CA LYS A 33 -7.22 24.53 -1.21
C LYS A 33 -6.60 25.90 -1.52
N ALA A 34 -6.25 26.69 -0.51
CA ALA A 34 -5.83 28.09 -0.68
C ALA A 34 -4.48 28.44 -0.03
N ALA A 35 -3.59 27.47 0.17
CA ALA A 35 -2.27 27.74 0.74
C ALA A 35 -1.16 26.88 0.11
N GLU A 36 -1.05 26.89 -1.22
CA GLU A 36 0.24 26.53 -1.83
C GLU A 36 0.43 27.26 -3.17
N GLN A 37 0.60 28.57 -3.08
CA GLN A 37 1.29 29.32 -4.12
C GLN A 37 2.12 30.44 -3.49
N ALA A 38 3.40 30.45 -3.89
CA ALA A 38 4.44 31.47 -3.69
C ALA A 38 5.46 31.24 -2.55
N ALA A 39 6.58 30.59 -2.89
CA ALA A 39 7.92 31.11 -2.61
C ALA A 39 8.97 30.51 -3.59
N PRO A 40 10.00 31.27 -3.99
CA PRO A 40 10.79 31.05 -5.20
C PRO A 40 11.92 30.01 -5.07
N ALA A 41 12.33 29.51 -6.23
CA ALA A 41 13.48 28.64 -6.45
C ALA A 41 14.78 29.26 -5.92
N LEU A 42 15.42 28.57 -4.98
CA LEU A 42 16.83 28.77 -4.63
C LEU A 42 17.65 27.73 -5.40
N VAL A 43 18.39 28.23 -6.38
CA VAL A 43 19.50 27.54 -7.02
C VAL A 43 20.54 27.24 -5.94
N ASN A 44 20.83 25.97 -5.69
CA ASN A 44 21.98 25.54 -4.91
C ASN A 44 22.88 24.68 -5.80
N GLU A 45 23.80 25.34 -6.50
CA GLU A 45 24.95 24.67 -7.14
C GLU A 45 25.97 24.33 -6.05
N GLY A 46 25.99 23.07 -5.63
CA GLY A 46 26.87 22.60 -4.55
C GLY A 46 27.41 21.21 -4.82
N MET A 47 28.49 21.15 -5.61
CA MET A 47 29.58 20.15 -5.71
C MET A 47 29.26 18.63 -5.76
N PRO A 48 29.93 17.87 -6.66
CA PRO A 48 29.90 16.41 -6.66
C PRO A 48 30.64 15.86 -5.43
N ILE A 49 29.90 15.19 -4.55
CA ILE A 49 30.47 14.33 -3.51
C ILE A 49 30.99 13.05 -4.21
N PRO A 50 32.26 12.65 -4.04
CA PRO A 50 32.73 11.37 -4.55
C PRO A 50 31.99 10.23 -3.83
N PRO A 51 31.54 9.18 -4.55
CA PRO A 51 30.87 8.05 -3.91
C PRO A 51 31.84 7.37 -2.90
N PRO A 52 31.34 6.95 -1.72
CA PRO A 52 32.15 6.19 -0.78
C PRO A 52 32.64 4.87 -1.42
N PRO A 53 33.88 4.41 -1.14
CA PRO A 53 34.37 3.12 -1.57
C PRO A 53 33.52 2.01 -0.93
N GLY A 54 33.07 1.07 -1.76
CA GLY A 54 32.00 0.14 -1.43
C GLY A 54 32.27 -0.85 -0.30
N GLU A 55 31.15 -1.35 0.24
CA GLU A 55 31.01 -2.69 0.81
C GLU A 55 29.54 -3.09 0.65
N GLY A 56 29.30 -4.10 -0.21
CA GLY A 56 27.96 -4.59 -0.56
C GLY A 56 27.64 -4.46 -2.04
N ALA A 57 28.48 -5.03 -2.91
CA ALA A 57 28.07 -5.32 -4.29
C ALA A 57 27.01 -6.42 -4.25
N THR A 58 25.77 -6.05 -3.96
CA THR A 58 24.61 -6.85 -4.29
C THR A 58 24.56 -6.85 -5.82
N THR A 59 24.81 -8.01 -6.42
CA THR A 59 24.67 -8.26 -7.86
C THR A 59 23.37 -7.61 -8.36
N THR A 60 23.49 -6.46 -9.01
CA THR A 60 22.35 -5.75 -9.57
C THR A 60 21.73 -6.68 -10.63
N PRO A 61 20.50 -7.18 -10.42
CA PRO A 61 19.84 -7.98 -11.43
C PRO A 61 19.81 -7.20 -12.75
N ALA A 62 19.98 -7.87 -13.89
CA ALA A 62 19.78 -7.25 -15.20
C ALA A 62 18.47 -6.47 -15.17
N GLU A 63 18.47 -5.22 -15.61
CA GLU A 63 17.38 -4.25 -15.42
C GLU A 63 16.03 -4.89 -15.80
N GLY A 64 15.22 -5.19 -14.78
CA GLY A 64 13.91 -5.85 -14.93
C GLY A 64 13.83 -7.33 -14.56
N SER A 65 14.93 -8.08 -14.44
CA SER A 65 14.87 -9.48 -13.99
C SER A 65 14.46 -9.61 -12.51
N LEU A 66 13.86 -10.75 -12.16
CA LEU A 66 13.43 -11.01 -10.78
C LEU A 66 14.61 -11.02 -9.79
N SER A 67 14.54 -10.15 -8.79
CA SER A 67 15.45 -10.14 -7.65
C SER A 67 15.22 -11.33 -6.71
N ASP A 68 16.14 -11.56 -5.76
CA ASP A 68 15.93 -12.58 -4.71
C ASP A 68 14.72 -12.27 -3.82
N VAL A 69 14.49 -10.97 -3.53
CA VAL A 69 13.31 -10.51 -2.79
C VAL A 69 12.06 -10.79 -3.60
N ASP A 70 12.08 -10.56 -4.92
CA ASP A 70 10.94 -10.83 -5.78
C ASP A 70 10.56 -12.31 -5.76
N ARG A 71 11.55 -13.19 -5.86
CA ARG A 71 11.36 -14.65 -5.81
C ARG A 71 10.81 -15.08 -4.46
N GLU A 72 11.26 -14.48 -3.36
CA GLU A 72 10.74 -14.75 -2.02
C GLU A 72 9.28 -14.28 -1.88
N VAL A 73 8.92 -13.10 -2.39
CA VAL A 73 7.54 -12.60 -2.39
C VAL A 73 6.62 -13.56 -3.16
N LEU A 74 7.03 -13.98 -4.36
CA LEU A 74 6.27 -14.93 -5.18
C LEU A 74 6.15 -16.31 -4.54
N LYS A 75 7.16 -16.73 -3.76
CA LYS A 75 7.11 -17.98 -2.98
C LYS A 75 6.13 -17.86 -1.82
N LEU A 76 6.24 -16.79 -1.01
CA LEU A 76 5.37 -16.57 0.14
C LEU A 76 3.90 -16.37 -0.28
N GLN A 77 3.65 -15.79 -1.45
CA GLN A 77 2.30 -15.63 -2.00
C GLN A 77 1.56 -16.97 -2.16
N LYS A 78 2.29 -18.08 -2.38
CA LYS A 78 1.73 -19.43 -2.57
C LYS A 78 1.51 -20.18 -1.25
N GLU A 79 1.94 -19.63 -0.13
CA GLU A 79 1.73 -20.24 1.19
C GLU A 79 0.25 -20.17 1.60
N PRO A 80 -0.22 -21.10 2.45
CA PRO A 80 -1.58 -21.08 2.96
C PRO A 80 -1.87 -19.82 3.80
N LEU A 81 -3.15 -19.43 3.85
CA LEU A 81 -3.61 -18.25 4.59
C LEU A 81 -3.52 -18.41 6.12
N ASP A 82 -3.40 -19.63 6.63
CA ASP A 82 -3.30 -19.94 8.06
C ASP A 82 -2.00 -19.43 8.72
N ARG A 83 -0.98 -19.10 7.91
CA ARG A 83 0.22 -18.36 8.33
C ARG A 83 -0.11 -16.94 8.78
N GLY A 84 -1.23 -16.40 8.33
CA GLY A 84 -1.69 -15.06 8.61
C GLY A 84 -2.38 -14.91 9.95
N THR A 85 -2.30 -13.71 10.50
CA THR A 85 -3.17 -13.26 11.59
C THR A 85 -4.44 -12.64 11.01
N PRO A 86 -5.63 -12.87 11.61
CA PRO A 86 -6.86 -12.16 11.22
C PRO A 86 -6.70 -10.63 11.29
N ASP A 87 -7.19 -9.92 10.26
CA ASP A 87 -7.28 -8.46 10.20
C ASP A 87 -8.67 -8.07 9.64
N ALA A 88 -9.05 -6.80 9.76
CA ALA A 88 -10.40 -6.31 9.45
C ALA A 88 -10.89 -6.60 8.01
N LYS A 89 -9.97 -6.79 7.06
CA LYS A 89 -10.25 -7.04 5.63
C LYS A 89 -9.96 -8.49 5.19
N GLY A 90 -9.55 -9.34 6.13
CA GLY A 90 -9.05 -10.69 5.89
C GLY A 90 -7.63 -10.88 6.43
N PRO A 91 -7.03 -12.08 6.31
CA PRO A 91 -5.73 -12.38 6.88
C PRO A 91 -4.61 -11.44 6.43
N LYS A 92 -3.67 -11.19 7.33
CA LYS A 92 -2.44 -10.45 7.11
C LYS A 92 -1.26 -11.23 7.66
N TRP A 93 -0.16 -11.31 6.91
CA TRP A 93 1.06 -11.97 7.33
C TRP A 93 2.27 -11.07 7.11
N ARG A 94 3.02 -10.80 8.17
CA ARG A 94 4.24 -9.98 8.12
C ARG A 94 5.46 -10.87 8.35
N VAL A 95 6.39 -10.83 7.41
CA VAL A 95 7.62 -11.65 7.43
C VAL A 95 8.81 -10.72 7.29
N LYS A 96 9.88 -10.97 8.06
CA LYS A 96 11.17 -10.28 7.89
C LYS A 96 12.18 -11.26 7.28
N LYS A 97 12.77 -10.89 6.15
CA LYS A 97 13.73 -11.72 5.39
C LYS A 97 14.85 -10.84 4.84
N GLY A 98 16.10 -11.18 5.14
CA GLY A 98 17.26 -10.48 4.57
C GLY A 98 17.29 -8.97 4.83
N GLY A 99 16.77 -8.51 5.98
CA GLY A 99 16.66 -7.08 6.30
C GLY A 99 15.37 -6.43 5.80
N VAL A 100 14.72 -7.01 4.79
CA VAL A 100 13.46 -6.53 4.20
C VAL A 100 12.25 -7.04 4.98
N VAL A 101 11.22 -6.21 5.07
CA VAL A 101 9.91 -6.57 5.62
C VAL A 101 8.92 -6.76 4.47
N ILE A 102 8.27 -7.91 4.44
CA ILE A 102 7.23 -8.26 3.48
C ILE A 102 5.91 -8.43 4.23
N GLU A 103 4.89 -7.65 3.89
CA GLU A 103 3.53 -7.75 4.42
C GLU A 103 2.56 -8.26 3.34
N LEU A 104 2.11 -9.50 3.48
CA LEU A 104 1.09 -10.12 2.64
C LEU A 104 -0.30 -9.90 3.22
N ARG A 105 -1.28 -9.69 2.33
CA ARG A 105 -2.69 -9.52 2.67
C ARG A 105 -3.59 -10.31 1.74
N CYS A 106 -4.66 -10.85 2.31
CA CYS A 106 -5.78 -11.44 1.59
C CYS A 106 -7.02 -10.55 1.79
N ASP A 107 -7.45 -9.87 0.74
CA ASP A 107 -8.66 -9.05 0.70
C ASP A 107 -9.89 -9.98 0.49
N GLN A 108 -10.35 -10.64 1.56
CA GLN A 108 -11.46 -11.59 1.50
C GLN A 108 -12.80 -10.91 1.16
N ASP A 109 -12.94 -9.64 1.53
CA ASP A 109 -14.09 -8.78 1.17
C ASP A 109 -14.26 -8.61 -0.36
N LYS A 110 -13.17 -8.77 -1.12
CA LYS A 110 -13.17 -8.75 -2.59
C LYS A 110 -13.23 -10.15 -3.21
N GLY A 111 -13.51 -11.17 -2.39
CA GLY A 111 -13.63 -12.57 -2.80
C GLY A 111 -12.30 -13.19 -3.23
N TYR A 112 -11.20 -12.83 -2.57
CA TYR A 112 -9.93 -13.55 -2.70
C TYR A 112 -9.84 -14.66 -1.65
N THR A 113 -9.25 -15.79 -2.02
CA THR A 113 -9.02 -16.96 -1.16
C THR A 113 -7.53 -17.28 -0.99
N THR A 114 -6.66 -16.44 -1.54
CA THR A 114 -5.19 -16.53 -1.49
C THR A 114 -4.61 -15.15 -1.23
N TRP A 115 -3.33 -15.09 -0.84
CA TRP A 115 -2.59 -13.83 -0.74
C TRP A 115 -2.67 -13.07 -2.08
N ASN A 116 -3.25 -11.87 -2.07
CA ASN A 116 -3.53 -11.09 -3.28
C ASN A 116 -2.90 -9.69 -3.29
N ARG A 117 -2.28 -9.29 -2.18
CA ARG A 117 -1.48 -8.08 -2.10
C ARG A 117 -0.23 -8.33 -1.27
N ALA A 118 0.90 -7.80 -1.71
CA ALA A 118 2.11 -7.69 -0.90
C ALA A 118 2.52 -6.22 -0.77
N LYS A 119 3.15 -5.87 0.34
CA LYS A 119 3.85 -4.61 0.54
C LYS A 119 5.26 -4.88 1.03
N ILE A 120 6.23 -4.14 0.51
CA ILE A 120 7.65 -4.36 0.77
C ILE A 120 8.20 -3.08 1.38
N ASP A 121 8.90 -3.22 2.50
CA ASP A 121 9.61 -2.17 3.22
C ASP A 121 11.07 -2.65 3.32
N ALA A 122 11.90 -2.15 2.39
CA ALA A 122 13.25 -2.60 2.11
C ALA A 122 14.25 -2.09 3.15
N ASN A 123 14.00 -0.90 3.71
CA ASN A 123 14.89 -0.25 4.68
C ASN A 123 14.35 -0.30 6.13
N ASN A 124 13.18 -0.91 6.35
CA ASN A 124 12.52 -1.08 7.65
C ASN A 124 12.20 0.25 8.36
N ASN A 125 11.87 1.30 7.59
CA ASN A 125 11.49 2.60 8.13
C ASN A 125 9.96 2.76 8.31
N LYS A 126 9.17 1.71 8.04
CA LYS A 126 7.70 1.69 8.07
C LYS A 126 7.04 2.49 6.94
N GLN A 127 7.81 2.90 5.95
CA GLN A 127 7.34 3.33 4.65
C GLN A 127 7.54 2.15 3.69
N PHE A 128 6.56 1.92 2.82
CA PHE A 128 6.62 0.79 1.90
C PHE A 128 7.13 1.31 0.57
N ASP A 129 8.31 0.85 0.16
CA ASP A 129 8.92 1.16 -1.14
C ASP A 129 8.07 0.57 -2.28
N GLU A 130 7.47 -0.60 -2.06
CA GLU A 130 6.71 -1.28 -3.10
C GLU A 130 5.37 -1.84 -2.62
N THR A 131 4.40 -1.85 -3.53
CA THR A 131 3.14 -2.57 -3.37
C THR A 131 2.84 -3.41 -4.59
N TRP A 132 2.45 -4.66 -4.35
CA TRP A 132 2.20 -5.64 -5.39
C TRP A 132 0.75 -6.11 -5.33
N ALA A 133 0.14 -6.35 -6.48
CA ALA A 133 -1.20 -6.90 -6.62
C ALA A 133 -1.16 -8.17 -7.46
N PHE A 134 -1.65 -9.27 -6.90
CA PHE A 134 -1.83 -10.55 -7.59
C PHE A 134 -3.29 -10.65 -8.02
N LYS A 135 -3.54 -10.44 -9.31
CA LYS A 135 -4.89 -10.41 -9.88
C LYS A 135 -5.40 -11.84 -10.14
N LYS A 136 -6.72 -11.99 -10.21
CA LYS A 136 -7.39 -13.29 -10.43
C LYS A 136 -7.07 -13.92 -11.79
N ASP A 137 -6.67 -13.11 -12.76
CA ASP A 137 -6.24 -13.55 -14.10
C ASP A 137 -4.77 -14.02 -14.14
N GLY A 138 -4.08 -14.02 -13.00
CA GLY A 138 -2.67 -14.39 -12.88
C GLY A 138 -1.70 -13.23 -13.11
N THR A 139 -2.19 -12.04 -13.49
CA THR A 139 -1.34 -10.85 -13.66
C THR A 139 -0.77 -10.41 -12.31
N VAL A 140 0.53 -10.18 -12.27
CA VAL A 140 1.21 -9.56 -11.12
C VAL A 140 1.59 -8.12 -11.49
N GLU A 141 1.02 -7.16 -10.78
CA GLU A 141 1.32 -5.74 -10.95
C GLU A 141 2.14 -5.26 -9.76
N ARG A 142 3.27 -4.59 -10.01
CA ARG A 142 4.14 -3.97 -9.00
C ARG A 142 4.08 -2.46 -9.16
N LYS A 143 3.94 -1.73 -8.06
CA LYS A 143 4.10 -0.28 -8.02
C LYS A 143 5.22 0.08 -7.06
N VAL A 144 6.09 1.00 -7.48
CA VAL A 144 7.31 1.39 -6.76
C VAL A 144 7.25 2.87 -6.43
N ALA A 145 7.62 3.23 -5.19
CA ALA A 145 7.81 4.59 -4.69
C ALA A 145 9.32 4.87 -4.63
N PRO A 146 9.93 5.46 -5.67
CA PRO A 146 11.40 5.55 -5.78
C PRO A 146 12.06 6.41 -4.70
N ASN A 147 11.30 7.33 -4.10
CA ASN A 147 11.76 8.24 -3.07
C ASN A 147 11.35 7.79 -1.66
N ASP A 148 10.85 6.56 -1.52
CA ASP A 148 10.41 5.98 -0.23
C ASP A 148 9.39 6.87 0.51
N ASP A 149 8.55 7.55 -0.25
CA ASP A 149 7.53 8.49 0.22
C ASP A 149 6.11 7.91 0.09
N GLN A 150 6.01 6.63 -0.29
CA GLN A 150 4.79 5.95 -0.69
C GLN A 150 4.06 6.59 -1.89
N ASN A 151 4.70 7.53 -2.60
CA ASN A 151 4.20 8.04 -3.86
C ASN A 151 4.65 7.08 -4.97
N TYR A 152 3.81 6.08 -5.23
CA TYR A 152 4.11 5.06 -6.24
C TYR A 152 4.01 5.62 -7.66
N THR A 153 5.10 6.18 -8.19
CA THR A 153 5.16 6.83 -9.50
C THR A 153 5.50 5.87 -10.64
N GLN A 154 6.03 4.69 -10.33
CA GLN A 154 6.38 3.68 -11.33
C GLN A 154 5.49 2.45 -11.20
N THR A 155 5.04 1.90 -12.33
CA THR A 155 4.22 0.69 -12.38
C THR A 155 4.81 -0.30 -13.38
N PHE A 156 4.83 -1.57 -12.98
CA PHE A 156 5.35 -2.69 -13.77
C PHE A 156 4.37 -3.85 -13.75
N VAL A 157 4.44 -4.69 -14.78
CA VAL A 157 3.74 -5.98 -14.87
C VAL A 157 4.78 -7.09 -15.04
N LEU A 158 4.61 -8.19 -14.32
CA LEU A 158 5.49 -9.36 -14.46
C LEU A 158 5.14 -10.12 -15.74
N SER A 159 6.11 -10.28 -16.63
CA SER A 159 6.03 -11.10 -17.84
C SER A 159 7.14 -12.15 -17.81
N GLY A 160 6.79 -13.40 -17.52
CA GLY A 160 7.78 -14.45 -17.28
C GLY A 160 8.57 -14.17 -16.00
N GLU A 161 9.89 -14.02 -16.12
CA GLU A 161 10.79 -13.63 -15.02
C GLU A 161 11.28 -12.17 -15.14
N THR A 162 10.52 -11.31 -15.83
CA THR A 162 10.93 -9.93 -16.08
C THR A 162 9.80 -8.94 -15.82
N TRP A 163 10.11 -7.87 -15.12
CA TRP A 163 9.26 -6.71 -14.92
C TRP A 163 9.27 -5.81 -16.15
N VAL A 164 8.10 -5.63 -16.73
CA VAL A 164 7.88 -4.76 -17.89
C VAL A 164 7.15 -3.49 -17.42
N PRO A 165 7.65 -2.28 -17.73
CA PRO A 165 6.94 -1.03 -17.44
C PRO A 165 5.53 -1.03 -18.03
N LYS A 166 4.58 -0.44 -17.31
CA LYS A 166 3.17 -0.33 -17.72
C LYS A 166 2.81 1.07 -18.19
#